data_AF-A0A4Z1BRI5-F1
#
_entry.id   AF-A0A4Z1BRI5-F1
#
_cell.length_a   1.000
_cell.length_b   1.000
_cell.length_c   1.000
_cell.angle_alpha   90.00
_cell.angle_beta   90.00
_cell.angle_gamma   90.00
#
_symmetry.space_group_name_H-M   'P 1'
#
loop_
_entity.id
_entity.type
_entity.pdbx_description
1 polymer ?
#
loop_
_entity_poly.entity_id
_entity_poly.type
_entity_poly.pdbx_seq_one_letter_code
_entity_poly.pdbx_strand_id
1 'polypeptide(L)'
;MKGARNFSYLKNWVILVVSLLVVVLVVGLFHKEAEAIEEGHQGVPHKEETKHKLPHPLNHENEKGKEENINLEPATPIVPKIPHKDHFHSMTQLFANSQEGVDWKKEIKRVGSNVIIVAPRGGNIEKGTTELTKMVANHNHYDYYSFTVLNQQNPEKFHVTSSHYNDPTLLNMVKSKDFAVSIHGAKGDKPIIYLGGLDTELKEAIKQQLLKQHFTVKIAPSYLGGDLKQNFVNRDFKDKGVQLELTTAFRKSLFINENMSPKSRANKQNWSPVMYKFSEALDKAIKQVDDSGRDR
;
A
#
# COMPACT_ATOMS: atom_id res chain seq x y z
N MET A 1 20.19 -10.65 76.55
CA MET A 1 19.02 -9.75 76.38
C MET A 1 19.50 -8.53 75.61
N LYS A 2 18.99 -8.08 74.45
CA LYS A 2 17.81 -8.38 73.62
C LYS A 2 18.23 -8.16 72.15
N GLY A 3 17.66 -8.96 71.24
CA GLY A 3 18.04 -9.03 69.83
C GLY A 3 17.62 -7.84 68.98
N ALA A 4 18.43 -7.59 67.95
CA ALA A 4 18.14 -6.67 66.85
C ALA A 4 17.08 -7.30 65.92
N ARG A 5 15.96 -6.60 65.69
CA ARG A 5 14.90 -7.02 64.77
C ARG A 5 15.19 -6.49 63.37
N ASN A 6 15.11 -7.38 62.38
CA ASN A 6 15.29 -7.13 60.94
C ASN A 6 14.28 -6.10 60.40
N PHE A 7 14.78 -4.95 59.94
CA PHE A 7 13.99 -3.88 59.30
C PHE A 7 13.72 -4.11 57.79
N SER A 8 14.23 -5.18 57.17
CA SER A 8 14.03 -5.45 55.73
C SER A 8 12.62 -5.97 55.39
N TYR A 9 12.02 -6.76 56.28
CA TYR A 9 10.67 -7.30 56.09
C TYR A 9 9.59 -6.21 56.06
N LEU A 10 9.75 -5.15 56.85
CA LEU A 10 8.78 -4.05 56.92
C LEU A 10 8.79 -3.21 55.63
N LYS A 11 9.96 -2.99 55.02
CA LYS A 11 10.07 -2.26 53.74
C LYS A 11 9.45 -3.05 52.58
N ASN A 12 9.70 -4.35 52.50
CA ASN A 12 9.14 -5.18 51.43
C ASN A 12 7.62 -5.34 51.57
N TRP A 13 7.10 -5.38 52.81
CA TRP A 13 5.66 -5.41 53.06
C TRP A 13 4.95 -4.12 52.66
N VAL A 14 5.56 -2.96 52.93
CA VAL A 14 5.02 -1.65 52.49
C VAL A 14 4.97 -1.54 50.96
N ILE A 15 6.00 -2.03 50.25
CA ILE A 15 6.02 -2.02 48.78
C ILE A 15 4.92 -2.92 48.19
N LEU A 16 4.68 -4.09 48.81
CA LEU A 16 3.63 -5.03 48.40
C LEU A 16 2.23 -4.44 48.61
N VAL A 17 1.99 -3.79 49.75
CA VAL A 17 0.70 -3.15 50.07
C VAL A 17 0.42 -1.98 49.13
N VAL A 18 1.42 -1.15 48.83
CA VAL A 18 1.28 -0.03 47.87
C VAL A 18 1.02 -0.55 46.45
N SER A 19 1.71 -1.61 46.03
CA SER A 19 1.50 -2.20 44.69
C SER A 19 0.11 -2.81 44.54
N LEU A 20 -0.40 -3.48 45.58
CA LEU A 20 -1.75 -4.04 45.59
C LEU A 20 -2.82 -2.93 45.55
N LEU A 21 -2.62 -1.84 46.29
CA LEU A 21 -3.53 -0.68 46.27
C LEU A 21 -3.58 0.00 44.90
N VAL A 22 -2.44 0.11 44.19
CA VAL A 22 -2.40 0.66 42.83
C VAL A 22 -3.15 -0.24 41.84
N VAL A 23 -2.99 -1.57 41.93
CA VAL A 23 -3.73 -2.51 41.07
C VAL A 23 -5.24 -2.44 41.31
N VAL A 24 -5.67 -2.36 42.58
CA VAL A 24 -7.10 -2.20 42.92
C VAL A 24 -7.66 -0.87 42.41
N LEU A 25 -6.89 0.22 42.48
CA LEU A 25 -7.28 1.52 41.90
C LEU A 25 -7.41 1.46 40.38
N VAL A 26 -6.46 0.82 39.68
CA VAL A 26 -6.48 0.67 38.22
C VAL A 26 -7.65 -0.21 37.78
N VAL A 27 -7.90 -1.34 38.44
CA VAL A 27 -9.06 -2.22 38.15
C VAL A 27 -10.38 -1.51 38.47
N GLY A 28 -10.44 -0.73 39.55
CA GLY A 28 -11.61 0.07 39.91
C GLY A 28 -11.92 1.18 38.90
N LEU A 29 -10.89 1.78 38.28
CA LEU A 29 -11.05 2.73 37.18
C LEU A 29 -11.62 2.05 35.93
N PHE A 30 -11.13 0.86 35.56
CA PHE A 30 -11.68 0.10 34.44
C PHE A 30 -13.12 -0.39 34.68
N HIS A 31 -13.50 -0.72 35.92
CA HIS A 31 -14.89 -1.07 36.25
C HIS A 31 -15.82 0.14 36.16
N LYS A 32 -15.39 1.32 36.63
CA LYS A 32 -16.16 2.56 36.48
C LYS A 32 -16.34 2.99 35.02
N GLU A 33 -15.34 2.73 34.17
CA GLU A 33 -15.42 3.01 32.73
C GLU A 33 -16.39 2.06 32.02
N ALA A 34 -16.48 0.80 32.47
CA ALA A 34 -17.43 -0.19 31.94
C ALA A 34 -18.89 0.12 32.35
N GLU A 35 -19.13 0.51 33.61
CA GLU A 35 -20.48 0.89 34.07
C GLU A 35 -20.99 2.18 33.41
N ALA A 36 -20.10 3.13 33.10
CA ALA A 36 -20.46 4.37 32.39
C ALA A 36 -20.87 4.15 30.91
N ILE A 37 -20.59 2.97 30.34
CA ILE A 37 -20.97 2.62 28.97
C ILE A 37 -22.36 1.96 28.91
N GLU A 38 -22.89 1.42 30.02
CA GLU A 38 -24.20 0.75 30.05
C GLU A 38 -25.40 1.66 30.39
N GLU A 39 -25.24 2.82 31.04
CA GLU A 39 -26.37 3.70 31.40
C GLU A 39 -26.69 4.84 30.40
N GLY A 40 -26.19 4.76 29.16
CA GLY A 40 -26.37 5.77 28.12
C GLY A 40 -27.39 5.44 27.03
N HIS A 41 -28.52 4.80 27.34
CA HIS A 41 -29.62 4.57 26.37
C HIS A 41 -30.93 5.22 26.82
N GLN A 42 -31.11 6.52 26.50
CA GLN A 42 -32.44 7.12 26.32
C GLN A 42 -32.43 8.05 25.10
N GLY A 43 -33.46 7.89 24.25
CA GLY A 43 -33.46 8.24 22.83
C GLY A 43 -33.68 9.70 22.44
N VAL A 44 -33.45 9.98 21.15
CA VAL A 44 -33.72 11.24 20.43
C VAL A 44 -34.09 10.88 18.96
N PRO A 45 -34.99 11.62 18.28
CA PRO A 45 -35.99 11.04 17.36
C PRO A 45 -35.56 10.93 15.88
N HIS A 46 -36.32 10.11 15.17
CA HIS A 46 -36.31 9.91 13.72
C HIS A 46 -36.31 11.23 12.91
N LYS A 47 -35.32 11.36 12.02
CA LYS A 47 -35.42 12.15 10.78
C LYS A 47 -34.92 11.30 9.61
N GLU A 48 -35.84 11.06 8.68
CA GLU A 48 -35.72 10.48 7.33
C GLU A 48 -34.30 10.27 6.78
N GLU A 49 -33.90 8.99 6.70
CA GLU A 49 -32.87 8.54 5.77
C GLU A 49 -33.43 8.51 4.35
N THR A 50 -32.83 9.31 3.47
CA THR A 50 -32.99 9.17 2.02
C THR A 50 -32.36 7.84 1.60
N LYS A 51 -33.22 6.85 1.31
CA LYS A 51 -32.84 5.56 0.72
C LYS A 51 -32.18 5.77 -0.64
N HIS A 52 -30.84 5.76 -0.69
CA HIS A 52 -30.16 5.37 -1.91
C HIS A 52 -30.13 3.84 -1.99
N LYS A 53 -31.00 3.29 -2.85
CA LYS A 53 -31.06 1.88 -3.23
C LYS A 53 -29.67 1.38 -3.65
N LEU A 54 -29.09 0.48 -2.87
CA LEU A 54 -28.18 -0.54 -3.40
C LEU A 54 -28.98 -1.43 -4.36
N PRO A 55 -28.53 -1.71 -5.59
CA PRO A 55 -29.16 -2.74 -6.39
C PRO A 55 -28.92 -4.12 -5.75
N HIS A 56 -30.01 -4.87 -5.58
CA HIS A 56 -30.02 -6.30 -5.25
C HIS A 56 -29.21 -7.10 -6.29
N PRO A 57 -28.55 -8.20 -5.88
CA PRO A 57 -27.94 -9.11 -6.82
C PRO A 57 -29.04 -9.84 -7.61
N LEU A 58 -28.95 -9.75 -8.94
CA LEU A 58 -29.70 -10.62 -9.84
C LEU A 58 -29.20 -12.05 -9.64
N ASN A 59 -30.13 -12.95 -9.36
CA ASN A 59 -29.93 -14.39 -9.46
C ASN A 59 -29.35 -14.73 -10.84
N HIS A 60 -28.17 -15.33 -10.87
CA HIS A 60 -27.80 -16.25 -11.93
C HIS A 60 -27.30 -17.54 -11.28
N GLU A 61 -28.16 -18.55 -11.37
CA GLU A 61 -27.80 -19.94 -11.15
C GLU A 61 -26.76 -20.38 -12.19
N ASN A 62 -25.78 -21.15 -11.72
CA ASN A 62 -24.95 -22.11 -12.45
C ASN A 62 -24.64 -21.82 -13.94
N GLU A 63 -23.47 -21.23 -14.22
CA GLU A 63 -22.68 -21.62 -15.39
C GLU A 63 -21.21 -21.82 -15.02
N LYS A 64 -20.73 -23.06 -15.25
CA LYS A 64 -19.32 -23.42 -15.26
C LYS A 64 -18.63 -22.67 -16.40
N GLY A 65 -17.54 -21.97 -16.07
CA GLY A 65 -16.36 -21.78 -16.92
C GLY A 65 -16.60 -21.27 -18.34
N LYS A 66 -16.78 -19.96 -18.49
CA LYS A 66 -16.32 -19.21 -19.66
C LYS A 66 -15.40 -18.10 -19.17
N GLU A 67 -14.12 -18.18 -19.50
CA GLU A 67 -13.24 -17.02 -19.46
C GLU A 67 -13.74 -16.04 -20.54
N GLU A 68 -14.57 -15.07 -20.13
CA GLU A 68 -14.87 -13.94 -20.98
C GLU A 68 -13.59 -13.13 -21.15
N ASN A 69 -13.16 -12.99 -22.40
CA ASN A 69 -12.03 -12.16 -22.77
C ASN A 69 -12.46 -10.69 -22.69
N ILE A 70 -12.54 -10.14 -21.46
CA ILE A 70 -12.97 -8.77 -21.23
C ILE A 70 -11.88 -7.84 -21.77
N ASN A 71 -12.10 -7.26 -22.94
CA ASN A 71 -11.23 -6.22 -23.47
C ASN A 71 -11.26 -5.02 -22.53
N LEU A 72 -10.08 -4.57 -22.08
CA LEU A 72 -10.00 -3.37 -21.26
C LEU A 72 -10.48 -2.17 -22.06
N GLU A 73 -11.39 -1.40 -21.49
CA GLU A 73 -11.70 -0.10 -22.05
C GLU A 73 -10.43 0.76 -22.06
N PRO A 74 -10.12 1.44 -23.17
CA PRO A 74 -9.10 2.47 -23.15
C PRO A 74 -9.49 3.54 -22.12
N ALA A 75 -8.48 4.19 -21.54
CA ALA A 75 -8.72 5.40 -20.78
C ALA A 75 -9.50 6.40 -21.67
N THR A 76 -10.56 7.00 -21.16
CA THR A 76 -11.20 8.13 -21.84
C THR A 76 -10.13 9.20 -22.07
N PRO A 77 -10.11 9.90 -23.21
CA PRO A 77 -9.14 10.96 -23.47
C PRO A 77 -9.35 12.10 -22.47
N ILE A 78 -8.62 12.06 -21.37
CA ILE A 78 -8.44 13.22 -20.50
C ILE A 78 -7.43 14.09 -21.24
N VAL A 79 -7.77 15.37 -21.47
CA VAL A 79 -6.84 16.36 -22.03
C VAL A 79 -5.48 16.16 -21.36
N PRO A 80 -4.42 15.84 -22.11
CA PRO A 80 -3.14 15.49 -21.53
C PRO A 80 -2.71 16.65 -20.65
N LYS A 81 -2.66 16.40 -19.34
CA LYS A 81 -2.02 17.35 -18.44
C LYS A 81 -0.56 17.39 -18.89
N ILE A 82 -0.10 18.58 -19.28
CA ILE A 82 1.30 18.80 -19.68
C ILE A 82 2.19 18.07 -18.67
N PRO A 83 3.07 17.15 -19.11
CA PRO A 83 3.92 16.41 -18.18
C PRO A 83 4.65 17.42 -17.33
N HIS A 84 4.50 17.29 -16.01
CA HIS A 84 5.18 18.17 -15.08
C HIS A 84 6.68 18.00 -15.33
N LYS A 85 7.39 19.08 -15.64
CA LYS A 85 8.83 19.02 -15.81
C LYS A 85 9.45 18.70 -14.46
N ASP A 86 10.10 17.56 -14.34
CA ASP A 86 10.78 17.17 -13.12
C ASP A 86 11.83 18.22 -12.74
N HIS A 87 11.92 18.53 -11.45
CA HIS A 87 12.94 19.44 -10.93
C HIS A 87 14.33 18.80 -11.00
N PHE A 88 14.41 17.50 -10.69
CA PHE A 88 15.60 16.69 -10.88
C PHE A 88 15.45 15.82 -12.13
N HIS A 89 16.46 15.82 -12.99
CA HIS A 89 16.48 15.04 -14.22
C HIS A 89 16.92 13.59 -14.02
N SER A 90 17.35 13.21 -12.81
CA SER A 90 17.76 11.85 -12.46
C SER A 90 17.77 11.66 -10.93
N MET A 91 17.77 10.40 -10.48
CA MET A 91 17.95 10.09 -9.06
C MET A 91 19.35 10.48 -8.58
N THR A 92 20.38 10.36 -9.44
CA THR A 92 21.74 10.87 -9.14
C THR A 92 21.72 12.36 -8.80
N GLN A 93 21.03 13.17 -9.61
CA GLN A 93 20.92 14.60 -9.35
C GLN A 93 20.14 14.87 -8.07
N LEU A 94 19.04 14.15 -7.84
CA LEU A 94 18.25 14.25 -6.61
C LEU A 94 19.14 13.98 -5.39
N PHE A 95 19.87 12.86 -5.36
CA PHE A 95 20.72 12.49 -4.21
C PHE A 95 21.84 13.49 -3.94
N ALA A 96 22.41 14.10 -4.98
CA ALA A 96 23.46 15.12 -4.83
C ALA A 96 22.93 16.46 -4.28
N ASN A 97 21.62 16.71 -4.35
CA ASN A 97 21.00 18.01 -4.04
C ASN A 97 19.91 17.91 -2.97
N SER A 98 19.89 16.83 -2.18
CA SER A 98 18.93 16.61 -1.09
C SER A 98 19.52 15.67 -0.04
N GLN A 99 18.85 15.56 1.11
CA GLN A 99 19.38 14.82 2.26
C GLN A 99 18.51 13.60 2.63
N GLU A 100 19.13 12.42 2.64
CA GLU A 100 18.49 11.21 3.19
C GLU A 100 18.19 11.37 4.69
N GLY A 101 17.05 10.84 5.13
CA GLY A 101 16.56 10.97 6.50
C GLY A 101 15.84 12.29 6.79
N VAL A 102 16.02 13.31 5.96
CA VAL A 102 15.34 14.62 6.08
C VAL A 102 14.32 14.79 4.97
N ASP A 103 14.77 14.75 3.71
CA ASP A 103 13.91 14.96 2.54
C ASP A 103 13.23 13.66 2.11
N TRP A 104 13.99 12.56 2.14
CA TRP A 104 13.58 11.26 1.63
C TRP A 104 14.28 10.13 2.40
N LYS A 105 13.81 8.90 2.23
CA LYS A 105 14.50 7.68 2.66
C LYS A 105 14.25 6.56 1.66
N LYS A 106 15.13 5.57 1.63
CA LYS A 106 14.86 4.30 0.95
C LYS A 106 14.39 3.25 1.95
N GLU A 107 13.29 2.58 1.64
CA GLU A 107 12.88 1.38 2.36
C GLU A 107 13.11 0.15 1.47
N ILE A 108 13.87 -0.82 1.98
CA ILE A 108 14.31 -1.99 1.20
C ILE A 108 14.11 -3.25 2.03
N LYS A 109 13.57 -4.30 1.41
CA LYS A 109 13.55 -5.66 1.98
C LYS A 109 14.00 -6.64 0.91
N ARG A 110 14.94 -7.52 1.27
CA ARG A 110 15.40 -8.64 0.44
C ARG A 110 15.10 -9.93 1.19
N VAL A 111 14.17 -10.71 0.66
CA VAL A 111 13.79 -12.01 1.21
C VAL A 111 14.22 -13.14 0.28
N GLY A 112 14.85 -12.82 -0.86
CA GLY A 112 15.35 -13.80 -1.81
C GLY A 112 14.32 -14.25 -2.85
N SER A 113 13.17 -13.59 -2.93
CA SER A 113 12.16 -13.87 -3.95
C SER A 113 12.66 -13.45 -5.34
N ASN A 114 12.23 -14.18 -6.38
CA ASN A 114 12.38 -13.79 -7.78
C ASN A 114 11.45 -12.62 -8.19
N VAL A 115 10.58 -12.15 -7.29
CA VAL A 115 9.65 -11.05 -7.49
C VAL A 115 10.10 -9.83 -6.70
N ILE A 116 9.96 -8.64 -7.29
CA ILE A 116 10.10 -7.36 -6.58
C ILE A 116 8.88 -6.45 -6.79
N ILE A 117 8.38 -5.87 -5.70
CA ILE A 117 7.34 -4.85 -5.73
C ILE A 117 7.97 -3.49 -5.40
N VAL A 118 7.74 -2.50 -6.27
CA VAL A 118 8.47 -1.22 -6.24
C VAL A 118 7.51 -0.03 -6.15
N ALA A 119 7.73 0.87 -5.19
CA ALA A 119 7.14 2.22 -5.16
C ALA A 119 8.24 3.28 -5.35
N PRO A 120 8.52 3.72 -6.59
CA PRO A 120 9.62 4.65 -6.88
C PRO A 120 9.33 6.10 -6.44
N ARG A 121 8.06 6.42 -6.14
CA ARG A 121 7.55 7.77 -5.84
C ARG A 121 6.68 7.77 -4.57
N GLY A 122 7.16 7.08 -3.54
CA GLY A 122 6.47 6.87 -2.28
C GLY A 122 6.37 8.09 -1.36
N GLY A 123 5.77 7.88 -0.19
CA GLY A 123 5.60 8.90 0.84
C GLY A 123 4.64 10.01 0.43
N ASN A 124 5.11 11.26 0.44
CA ASN A 124 4.26 12.42 0.17
C ASN A 124 4.09 12.76 -1.32
N ILE A 125 4.80 12.12 -2.24
CA ILE A 125 4.61 12.30 -3.70
C ILE A 125 3.32 11.58 -4.12
N GLU A 126 3.34 10.24 -4.18
CA GLU A 126 2.18 9.41 -4.53
C GLU A 126 1.67 8.69 -3.27
N LYS A 127 0.99 9.46 -2.41
CA LYS A 127 0.48 9.00 -1.11
C LYS A 127 -0.22 7.64 -1.20
N GLY A 128 0.17 6.70 -0.33
CA GLY A 128 -0.40 5.36 -0.24
C GLY A 128 0.40 4.27 -0.99
N THR A 129 1.27 4.64 -1.92
CA THR A 129 2.07 3.65 -2.68
C THR A 129 3.11 2.93 -1.83
N THR A 130 3.80 3.65 -0.91
CA THR A 130 4.74 3.04 0.05
C THR A 130 4.04 1.99 0.90
N GLU A 131 2.90 2.34 1.48
CA GLU A 131 2.14 1.47 2.37
C GLU A 131 1.62 0.23 1.63
N LEU A 132 1.02 0.42 0.45
CA LEU A 132 0.50 -0.68 -0.36
C LEU A 132 1.63 -1.62 -0.81
N THR A 133 2.72 -1.09 -1.35
CA THR A 133 3.87 -1.88 -1.83
C THR A 133 4.51 -2.66 -0.70
N LYS A 134 4.66 -2.04 0.47
CA LYS A 134 5.17 -2.68 1.69
C LYS A 134 4.22 -3.77 2.19
N MET A 135 2.91 -3.56 2.10
CA MET A 135 1.92 -4.57 2.46
C MET A 135 2.05 -5.77 1.52
N VAL A 136 1.92 -5.56 0.20
CA VAL A 136 1.97 -6.62 -0.81
C VAL A 136 3.23 -7.47 -0.65
N ALA A 137 4.39 -6.83 -0.51
CA ALA A 137 5.64 -7.57 -0.38
C ALA A 137 5.76 -8.34 0.94
N ASN A 138 5.27 -7.79 2.07
CA ASN A 138 5.31 -8.50 3.35
C ASN A 138 4.31 -9.65 3.41
N HIS A 139 3.11 -9.47 2.85
CA HIS A 139 2.05 -10.47 2.86
C HIS A 139 2.43 -11.68 2.00
N ASN A 140 3.12 -11.45 0.88
CA ASN A 140 3.42 -12.48 -0.11
C ASN A 140 4.90 -12.93 -0.14
N HIS A 141 5.73 -12.45 0.78
CA HIS A 141 7.17 -12.75 0.82
C HIS A 141 7.93 -12.37 -0.46
N TYR A 142 7.70 -11.15 -0.97
CA TYR A 142 8.43 -10.59 -2.11
C TYR A 142 9.52 -9.63 -1.69
N ASP A 143 10.50 -9.40 -2.57
CA ASP A 143 11.44 -8.30 -2.40
C ASP A 143 10.69 -6.96 -2.55
N TYR A 144 11.18 -5.94 -1.84
CA TYR A 144 10.52 -4.65 -1.73
C TYR A 144 11.52 -3.53 -1.88
N TYR A 145 11.12 -2.52 -2.64
CA TYR A 145 11.77 -1.23 -2.69
C TYR A 145 10.74 -0.11 -2.64
N SER A 146 10.99 0.90 -1.81
CA SER A 146 10.32 2.19 -1.94
C SER A 146 11.29 3.34 -1.74
N PHE A 147 11.22 4.33 -2.63
CA PHE A 147 11.77 5.65 -2.38
C PHE A 147 10.68 6.52 -1.79
N THR A 148 10.83 6.92 -0.53
CA THR A 148 9.78 7.58 0.26
C THR A 148 10.16 9.01 0.56
N VAL A 149 9.41 9.97 0.03
CA VAL A 149 9.60 11.39 0.38
C VAL A 149 8.96 11.70 1.72
N LEU A 150 9.78 12.24 2.62
CA LEU A 150 9.43 12.65 3.97
C LEU A 150 8.94 14.10 4.00
N ASN A 151 9.49 14.94 3.12
CA ASN A 151 9.13 16.34 3.01
C ASN A 151 7.62 16.51 2.72
N GLN A 152 6.94 17.34 3.51
CA GLN A 152 5.52 17.65 3.34
C GLN A 152 5.26 18.93 2.54
N GLN A 153 6.27 19.80 2.45
CA GLN A 153 6.23 21.03 1.69
C GLN A 153 6.82 20.79 0.30
N ASN A 154 6.00 20.92 -0.74
CA ASN A 154 6.41 20.70 -2.14
C ASN A 154 7.07 19.31 -2.38
N PRO A 155 6.40 18.19 -2.03
CA PRO A 155 6.94 16.85 -2.27
C PRO A 155 7.16 16.57 -3.76
N GLU A 156 6.39 17.20 -4.65
CA GLU A 156 6.49 17.05 -6.11
C GLU A 156 7.86 17.44 -6.68
N LYS A 157 8.63 18.29 -5.98
CA LYS A 157 10.03 18.60 -6.35
C LYS A 157 10.90 17.34 -6.43
N PHE A 158 10.61 16.32 -5.62
CA PHE A 158 11.38 15.07 -5.58
C PHE A 158 10.89 14.02 -6.58
N HIS A 159 9.91 14.35 -7.42
CA HIS A 159 9.49 13.48 -8.50
C HIS A 159 10.61 13.36 -9.56
N VAL A 160 10.94 12.12 -9.91
CA VAL A 160 11.79 11.78 -11.06
C VAL A 160 11.03 10.72 -11.87
N THR A 161 10.86 10.98 -13.16
CA THR A 161 10.17 10.07 -14.09
C THR A 161 10.90 8.72 -14.21
N SER A 162 10.12 7.65 -14.37
CA SER A 162 10.63 6.27 -14.38
C SER A 162 11.67 6.02 -15.47
N SER A 163 11.59 6.70 -16.62
CA SER A 163 12.54 6.59 -17.73
C SER A 163 13.91 7.24 -17.46
N HIS A 164 14.00 8.08 -16.42
CA HIS A 164 15.25 8.70 -15.95
C HIS A 164 15.65 8.20 -14.54
N TYR A 165 14.99 7.16 -14.04
CA TYR A 165 15.16 6.69 -12.68
C TYR A 165 16.43 5.83 -12.55
N ASN A 166 17.56 6.47 -12.30
CA ASN A 166 18.89 5.85 -12.30
C ASN A 166 19.43 5.56 -10.88
N ASP A 167 18.57 5.21 -9.93
CA ASP A 167 19.02 4.77 -8.60
C ASP A 167 19.78 3.43 -8.72
N PRO A 168 21.08 3.37 -8.43
CA PRO A 168 21.86 2.14 -8.56
C PRO A 168 21.35 1.02 -7.66
N THR A 169 20.79 1.33 -6.49
CA THR A 169 20.25 0.33 -5.57
C THR A 169 19.02 -0.34 -6.16
N LEU A 170 18.07 0.44 -6.70
CA LEU A 170 16.88 -0.10 -7.34
C LEU A 170 17.22 -0.90 -8.59
N LEU A 171 18.05 -0.34 -9.47
CA LEU A 171 18.45 -1.01 -10.72
C LEU A 171 19.16 -2.35 -10.45
N ASN A 172 20.02 -2.40 -9.41
CA ASN A 172 20.67 -3.65 -9.02
C ASN A 172 19.71 -4.68 -8.44
N MET A 173 18.63 -4.25 -7.77
CA MET A 173 17.62 -5.17 -7.27
C MET A 173 16.74 -5.69 -8.39
N VAL A 174 16.29 -4.83 -9.31
CA VAL A 174 15.36 -5.19 -10.38
C VAL A 174 16.00 -6.15 -11.38
N LYS A 175 17.24 -5.91 -11.79
CA LYS A 175 17.95 -6.73 -12.81
C LYS A 175 18.09 -8.21 -12.48
N SER A 176 17.91 -8.60 -11.21
CA SER A 176 18.06 -9.98 -10.74
C SER A 176 16.70 -10.66 -10.47
N LYS A 177 15.59 -10.12 -10.99
CA LYS A 177 14.23 -10.56 -10.69
C LYS A 177 13.53 -11.01 -11.95
N ASP A 178 12.83 -12.12 -11.87
CA ASP A 178 12.03 -12.66 -12.97
C ASP A 178 10.77 -11.82 -13.22
N PHE A 179 10.29 -11.13 -12.18
CA PHE A 179 9.10 -10.30 -12.22
C PHE A 179 9.32 -9.01 -11.41
N ALA A 180 9.26 -7.86 -12.08
CA ALA A 180 9.18 -6.56 -11.44
C ALA A 180 7.80 -5.93 -11.64
N VAL A 181 7.18 -5.50 -10.53
CA VAL A 181 5.91 -4.76 -10.54
C VAL A 181 6.10 -3.42 -9.85
N SER A 182 5.86 -2.32 -10.56
CA SER A 182 5.87 -0.98 -9.99
C SER A 182 4.46 -0.46 -9.70
N ILE A 183 4.28 0.15 -8.52
CA ILE A 183 3.03 0.75 -8.07
C ILE A 183 3.24 2.26 -7.96
N HIS A 184 2.40 2.99 -8.70
CA HIS A 184 2.44 4.43 -8.85
C HIS A 184 1.08 5.05 -8.54
N GLY A 185 1.06 6.37 -8.39
CA GLY A 185 -0.14 7.17 -8.18
C GLY A 185 -0.46 8.06 -9.38
N ALA A 186 -1.66 7.89 -9.94
CA ALA A 186 -2.25 8.81 -10.90
C ALA A 186 -3.23 9.78 -10.23
N LYS A 187 -3.52 10.90 -10.90
CA LYS A 187 -4.66 11.76 -10.53
C LYS A 187 -5.96 11.15 -11.08
N GLY A 188 -7.02 11.21 -10.29
CA GLY A 188 -8.35 10.76 -10.70
C GLY A 188 -9.31 10.71 -9.52
N ASP A 189 -10.57 11.03 -9.78
CA ASP A 189 -11.69 11.06 -8.84
C ASP A 189 -12.50 9.75 -8.81
N LYS A 190 -12.32 8.89 -9.81
CA LYS A 190 -12.87 7.52 -9.86
C LYS A 190 -11.82 6.49 -9.47
N PRO A 191 -12.18 5.40 -8.75
CA PRO A 191 -11.23 4.37 -8.33
C PRO A 191 -10.85 3.46 -9.50
N ILE A 192 -9.79 3.83 -10.22
CA ILE A 192 -9.33 3.15 -11.44
C ILE A 192 -7.87 2.72 -11.24
N ILE A 193 -7.56 1.52 -11.73
CA ILE A 193 -6.21 0.99 -11.85
C ILE A 193 -5.83 1.03 -13.34
N TYR A 194 -4.85 1.85 -13.70
CA TYR A 194 -4.29 1.86 -15.04
C TYR A 194 -3.15 0.85 -15.13
N LEU A 195 -3.25 -0.08 -16.06
CA LEU A 195 -2.30 -1.17 -16.24
C LEU A 195 -1.44 -0.94 -17.49
N GLY A 196 -0.12 -1.01 -17.31
CA GLY A 196 0.90 -0.79 -18.34
C GLY A 196 2.15 -1.65 -18.08
N GLY A 197 3.25 -1.34 -18.76
CA GLY A 197 4.48 -2.14 -18.77
C GLY A 197 4.59 -3.08 -19.96
N LEU A 198 5.70 -3.81 -20.04
CA LEU A 198 6.05 -4.64 -21.18
C LEU A 198 5.67 -6.13 -21.01
N ASP A 199 5.43 -6.63 -19.79
CA ASP A 199 5.08 -8.05 -19.60
C ASP A 199 3.62 -8.28 -20.03
N THR A 200 3.41 -8.76 -21.25
CA THR A 200 2.04 -9.02 -21.72
C THR A 200 1.36 -10.13 -20.93
N GLU A 201 2.10 -11.15 -20.53
CA GLU A 201 1.57 -12.32 -19.81
C GLU A 201 1.20 -11.96 -18.37
N LEU A 202 2.14 -11.34 -17.63
CA LEU A 202 1.86 -10.91 -16.26
C LEU A 202 0.80 -9.79 -16.21
N LYS A 203 0.74 -8.88 -17.20
CA LYS A 203 -0.35 -7.89 -17.28
C LYS A 203 -1.70 -8.59 -17.42
N GLU A 204 -1.84 -9.55 -18.31
CA GLU A 204 -3.12 -10.24 -18.49
C GLU A 204 -3.52 -10.99 -17.22
N ALA A 205 -2.58 -11.70 -16.57
CA ALA A 205 -2.84 -12.35 -15.29
C ALA A 205 -3.28 -11.35 -14.20
N ILE A 206 -2.59 -10.21 -14.07
CA ILE A 206 -2.94 -9.16 -13.09
C ILE A 206 -4.32 -8.59 -13.37
N LYS A 207 -4.62 -8.26 -14.63
CA LYS A 207 -5.95 -7.79 -15.05
C LYS A 207 -7.03 -8.76 -14.61
N GLN A 208 -6.90 -10.04 -14.94
CA GLN A 208 -7.91 -11.04 -14.62
C GLN A 208 -8.14 -11.18 -13.11
N GLN A 209 -7.08 -11.19 -12.32
CA GLN A 209 -7.20 -11.31 -10.86
C GLN A 209 -7.77 -10.03 -10.21
N LEU A 210 -7.45 -8.85 -10.73
CA LEU A 210 -8.03 -7.59 -10.24
C LEU A 210 -9.52 -7.46 -10.59
N LEU A 211 -9.92 -7.86 -11.80
CA LEU A 211 -11.34 -7.88 -12.21
C LEU A 211 -12.16 -8.85 -11.36
N LYS A 212 -11.61 -10.02 -10.99
CA LYS A 212 -12.23 -10.97 -10.04
C LYS A 212 -12.47 -10.38 -8.65
N GLN A 213 -11.71 -9.35 -8.25
CA GLN A 213 -11.92 -8.59 -7.01
C GLN A 213 -12.85 -7.39 -7.19
N HIS A 214 -13.50 -7.27 -8.35
CA HIS A 214 -14.38 -6.17 -8.75
C HIS A 214 -13.70 -4.80 -8.82
N PHE A 215 -12.39 -4.76 -9.05
CA PHE A 215 -11.69 -3.50 -9.34
C PHE A 215 -11.92 -3.05 -10.78
N THR A 216 -12.00 -1.75 -10.99
CA THR A 216 -11.99 -1.16 -12.33
C THR A 216 -10.56 -1.06 -12.84
N VAL A 217 -10.22 -1.89 -13.84
CA VAL A 217 -8.93 -1.86 -14.52
C VAL A 217 -9.10 -1.25 -15.90
N LYS A 218 -8.16 -0.42 -16.35
CA LYS A 218 -8.12 0.16 -17.70
C LYS A 218 -6.71 0.10 -18.27
N ILE A 219 -6.60 0.15 -19.60
CA ILE A 219 -5.30 0.32 -20.26
C ILE A 219 -4.74 1.68 -19.86
N ALA A 220 -3.49 1.71 -19.42
CA ALA A 220 -2.83 2.97 -19.11
C ALA A 220 -2.78 3.88 -20.35
N PRO A 221 -3.11 5.17 -20.23
CA PRO A 221 -2.87 6.12 -21.31
C PRO A 221 -1.36 6.19 -21.59
N SER A 222 -0.98 6.56 -22.82
CA SER A 222 0.43 6.49 -23.27
C SER A 222 1.44 7.17 -22.34
N TYR A 223 1.10 8.32 -21.76
CA TYR A 223 1.97 9.04 -20.82
C TYR A 223 2.15 8.36 -19.45
N LEU A 224 1.34 7.34 -19.14
CA LEU A 224 1.42 6.47 -17.96
C LEU A 224 1.70 5.01 -18.35
N GLY A 225 1.96 4.73 -19.62
CA GLY A 225 2.01 3.38 -20.19
C GLY A 225 3.13 2.52 -19.64
N GLY A 226 4.21 3.14 -19.16
CA GLY A 226 5.35 2.44 -18.56
C GLY A 226 6.06 1.48 -19.53
N ASP A 227 5.87 1.64 -20.83
CA ASP A 227 6.31 0.77 -21.94
C ASP A 227 7.66 1.17 -22.55
N LEU A 228 8.29 2.25 -22.06
CA LEU A 228 9.64 2.63 -22.45
C LEU A 228 10.67 1.62 -21.91
N LYS A 229 11.59 1.14 -22.75
CA LYS A 229 12.70 0.27 -22.33
C LYS A 229 13.59 0.89 -21.24
N GLN A 230 13.67 2.23 -21.21
CA GLN A 230 14.44 2.98 -20.22
C GLN A 230 13.73 3.05 -18.85
N ASN A 231 12.44 2.71 -18.77
CA ASN A 231 11.72 2.63 -17.50
C ASN A 231 12.39 1.56 -16.63
N PHE A 232 12.78 1.93 -15.41
CA PHE A 232 13.48 1.02 -14.49
C PHE A 232 12.75 -0.32 -14.30
N VAL A 233 11.42 -0.35 -14.37
CA VAL A 233 10.64 -1.57 -14.15
C VAL A 233 10.85 -2.59 -15.28
N ASN A 234 11.12 -2.12 -16.50
CA ASN A 234 11.40 -2.94 -17.67
C ASN A 234 12.87 -3.36 -17.78
N ARG A 235 13.63 -3.23 -16.70
CA ARG A 235 15.05 -3.64 -16.63
C ARG A 235 15.22 -4.81 -15.65
N ASP A 236 14.14 -5.57 -15.48
CA ASP A 236 14.16 -6.84 -14.77
C ASP A 236 14.87 -7.90 -15.62
N PHE A 237 14.99 -9.13 -15.12
CA PHE A 237 15.76 -10.18 -15.80
C PHE A 237 15.24 -10.47 -17.22
N LYS A 238 13.95 -10.23 -17.47
CA LYS A 238 13.27 -10.50 -18.74
C LYS A 238 13.09 -9.24 -19.60
N ASP A 239 13.61 -8.09 -19.16
CA ASP A 239 13.46 -6.76 -19.79
C ASP A 239 11.98 -6.37 -20.05
N LYS A 240 11.06 -6.79 -19.18
CA LYS A 240 9.63 -6.65 -19.43
C LYS A 240 8.74 -6.42 -18.21
N GLY A 241 9.12 -5.72 -17.15
CA GLY A 241 8.24 -5.52 -15.99
C GLY A 241 6.83 -4.89 -16.23
N VAL A 242 6.03 -4.82 -15.16
CA VAL A 242 4.63 -4.33 -15.16
C VAL A 242 4.49 -3.06 -14.34
N GLN A 243 3.69 -2.11 -14.83
CA GLN A 243 3.40 -0.84 -14.15
C GLN A 243 1.91 -0.71 -13.83
N LEU A 244 1.60 -0.34 -12.59
CA LEU A 244 0.26 -0.06 -12.08
C LEU A 244 0.17 1.40 -11.63
N GLU A 245 -0.77 2.14 -12.21
CA GLU A 245 -0.99 3.56 -11.94
C GLU A 245 -2.35 3.74 -11.26
N LEU A 246 -2.34 4.03 -9.96
CA LEU A 246 -3.52 4.03 -9.09
C LEU A 246 -4.07 5.45 -8.94
N THR A 247 -5.31 5.69 -9.35
CA THR A 247 -5.92 7.02 -9.19
C THR A 247 -5.96 7.46 -7.72
N THR A 248 -6.04 8.77 -7.46
CA THR A 248 -6.18 9.32 -6.11
C THR A 248 -7.37 8.70 -5.37
N ALA A 249 -8.51 8.53 -6.03
CA ALA A 249 -9.68 7.89 -5.45
C ALA A 249 -9.45 6.40 -5.10
N PHE A 250 -8.74 5.64 -5.94
CA PHE A 250 -8.37 4.27 -5.58
C PHE A 250 -7.41 4.25 -4.39
N ARG A 251 -6.38 5.10 -4.37
CA ARG A 251 -5.43 5.15 -3.25
C ARG A 251 -6.07 5.56 -1.94
N LYS A 252 -7.08 6.44 -1.97
CA LYS A 252 -7.90 6.79 -0.79
C LYS A 252 -8.61 5.57 -0.21
N SER A 253 -9.24 4.74 -1.06
CA SER A 253 -10.01 3.59 -0.59
C SER A 253 -9.16 2.51 0.09
N LEU A 254 -7.84 2.55 -0.05
CA LEU A 254 -6.89 1.70 0.66
C LEU A 254 -6.84 1.98 2.18
N PHE A 255 -7.42 3.09 2.64
CA PHE A 255 -7.36 3.52 4.04
C PHE A 255 -8.76 3.72 4.61
N ILE A 256 -8.92 3.40 5.90
CA ILE A 256 -10.15 3.67 6.66
C ILE A 256 -10.45 5.16 6.61
N ASN A 257 -11.73 5.49 6.38
CA ASN A 257 -12.23 6.87 6.22
C ASN A 257 -11.50 7.67 5.12
N GLU A 258 -10.88 6.98 4.15
CA GLU A 258 -10.11 7.59 3.05
C GLU A 258 -8.97 8.52 3.51
N ASN A 259 -8.53 8.38 4.77
CA ASN A 259 -7.57 9.28 5.38
C ASN A 259 -6.13 8.88 5.04
N MET A 260 -5.56 9.53 4.03
CA MET A 260 -4.17 9.36 3.61
C MET A 260 -3.17 10.32 4.29
N SER A 261 -3.53 10.95 5.41
CA SER A 261 -2.55 11.75 6.18
C SER A 261 -1.38 10.87 6.62
N PRO A 262 -0.14 11.40 6.74
CA PRO A 262 1.04 10.60 7.09
C PRO A 262 0.84 9.75 8.35
N LYS A 263 0.26 10.33 9.40
CA LYS A 263 -0.06 9.62 10.65
C LYS A 263 -1.06 8.48 10.43
N SER A 264 -2.11 8.74 9.65
CA SER A 264 -3.15 7.74 9.38
C SER A 264 -2.61 6.55 8.59
N ARG A 265 -1.94 6.81 7.46
CA ARG A 265 -1.47 5.74 6.56
C ARG A 265 -0.32 4.90 7.14
N ALA A 266 0.50 5.48 8.02
CA ALA A 266 1.54 4.74 8.74
C ALA A 266 0.97 3.75 9.77
N ASN A 267 -0.27 3.96 10.23
CA ASN A 267 -0.95 3.06 11.15
C ASN A 267 -1.61 1.90 10.38
N LYS A 268 -1.11 0.66 10.58
CA LYS A 268 -1.65 -0.54 9.93
C LYS A 268 -3.11 -0.83 10.30
N GLN A 269 -3.59 -0.40 11.47
CA GLN A 269 -5.00 -0.53 11.82
C GLN A 269 -5.92 0.31 10.92
N ASN A 270 -5.37 1.31 10.22
CA ASN A 270 -6.11 2.13 9.27
C ASN A 270 -6.03 1.61 7.82
N TRP A 271 -5.41 0.46 7.57
CA TRP A 271 -5.42 -0.14 6.24
C TRP A 271 -6.75 -0.83 6.01
N SER A 272 -7.40 -0.54 4.89
CA SER A 272 -8.72 -1.09 4.58
C SER A 272 -8.60 -2.50 3.97
N PRO A 273 -9.69 -3.29 3.95
CA PRO A 273 -9.73 -4.58 3.24
C PRO A 273 -9.35 -4.50 1.75
N VAL A 274 -9.45 -3.33 1.12
CA VAL A 274 -9.08 -3.11 -0.29
C VAL A 274 -7.60 -3.41 -0.53
N MET A 275 -6.71 -3.04 0.41
CA MET A 275 -5.28 -3.35 0.29
C MET A 275 -5.04 -4.85 0.19
N TYR A 276 -5.69 -5.63 1.05
CA TYR A 276 -5.54 -7.09 1.11
C TYR A 276 -6.07 -7.76 -0.15
N LYS A 277 -7.26 -7.37 -0.63
CA LYS A 277 -7.80 -7.84 -1.91
C LYS A 277 -6.87 -7.55 -3.08
N PHE A 278 -6.29 -6.35 -3.12
CA PHE A 278 -5.32 -5.98 -4.15
C PHE A 278 -4.05 -6.85 -4.07
N SER A 279 -3.52 -7.07 -2.87
CA SER A 279 -2.34 -7.94 -2.67
C SER A 279 -2.58 -9.38 -3.05
N GLU A 280 -3.74 -9.93 -2.71
CA GLU A 280 -4.12 -11.29 -3.11
C GLU A 280 -4.25 -11.42 -4.62
N ALA A 281 -4.83 -10.41 -5.28
CA ALA A 281 -4.93 -10.40 -6.73
C ALA A 281 -3.55 -10.40 -7.41
N LEU A 282 -2.63 -9.56 -6.92
CA LEU A 282 -1.26 -9.55 -7.44
C LEU A 282 -0.54 -10.88 -7.18
N ASP A 283 -0.66 -11.44 -5.98
CA ASP A 283 -0.03 -12.72 -5.63
C ASP A 283 -0.51 -13.86 -6.54
N LYS A 284 -1.83 -13.97 -6.71
CA LYS A 284 -2.45 -14.98 -7.59
C LYS A 284 -1.99 -14.81 -9.04
N ALA A 285 -1.89 -13.57 -9.52
CA ALA A 285 -1.46 -13.29 -10.88
C ALA A 285 0.00 -13.65 -11.11
N ILE A 286 0.88 -13.31 -10.16
CA ILE A 286 2.30 -13.65 -10.23
C ILE A 286 2.49 -15.17 -10.19
N LYS A 287 1.83 -15.87 -9.24
CA LYS A 287 1.87 -17.33 -9.15
C LYS A 287 1.31 -18.04 -10.39
N GLN A 288 0.38 -17.42 -11.10
CA GLN A 288 -0.19 -17.97 -12.34
C GLN A 288 0.83 -18.01 -13.48
N VAL A 289 1.78 -17.07 -13.53
CA VAL A 289 2.79 -16.97 -14.60
C VAL A 289 4.20 -17.38 -14.14
N ASP A 290 4.39 -17.58 -12.82
CA ASP A 290 5.63 -18.07 -12.26
C ASP A 290 5.71 -19.60 -12.35
N ASP A 291 6.34 -20.05 -13.42
CA ASP A 291 6.57 -21.47 -13.72
C ASP A 291 7.58 -22.14 -12.78
N SER A 292 8.26 -21.38 -11.91
CA SER A 292 9.26 -21.94 -11.00
C SER A 292 8.69 -22.87 -9.93
N GLY A 293 7.35 -22.94 -9.78
CA GLY A 293 6.67 -23.98 -9.00
C GLY A 293 6.39 -25.28 -9.77
N ARG A 294 6.70 -25.34 -11.07
CA ARG A 294 6.47 -26.52 -11.92
C ARG A 294 7.74 -27.36 -12.14
N ASP A 295 8.93 -26.78 -12.04
CA ASP A 295 10.22 -27.46 -12.22
C ASP A 295 11.37 -26.80 -11.41
N ARG A 296 11.28 -26.75 -10.07
CA ARG A 296 12.43 -26.48 -9.20
C ARG A 296 12.54 -27.51 -8.07
#